data_AF-B8CAJ7-F1
#
_entry.id   AF-B8CAJ7-F1
#
_cell.length_a   1.000
_cell.length_b   1.000
_cell.length_c   1.000
_cell.angle_alpha   90.00
_cell.angle_beta   90.00
_cell.angle_gamma   90.00
#
_symmetry.space_group_name_H-M   'P 1'
#
loop_
_entity.id
_entity.type
_entity.pdbx_description
1 polymer ?
#
loop_
_entity_poly.entity_id
_entity_poly.type
_entity_poly.pdbx_seq_one_letter_code
_entity_poly.pdbx_strand_id
1 'polypeptide(L)'
;MPTTTTIHRYQWLRTTLLALLFLLYLVSSSSSFSNQPSKSKLRIRQVHIIHRHGDRSPISPMKDEEYWYTTLPEGRVLDGIARGTTLIRPEESDTTPKKKHLASGSGPFGQLTLMGLLQMVSLGERLRLELEHADELQKDNGDSDGHEFVNQGRFFTSMKPLHPRRVQVMSTDFPRTIQSVQALLTGLFPDLAEAPIEIDVRNTNTYLIPDPQPRQSPQQVVLERHLSKRPHLLEREGELQELAIRITDALDEHLDDAAKGVSFGIGEEKDDEQTQHNATKPLPWVQLAEVLTCLHSRDMLPPSLSKVDVEAVSNHVAWRWFENLRHPVLAKAAMWKFADTILDKMKKKVNVECRCVECVDDGHSHGSGEHDNEMMIVREDNEQECIDEPWLCIYSAHDSTLIGLLCVLQLEQPSIWPEYGSFLKMELIREEVDPVDVTEQTQVLQHWVRFSLNVG
;
A
#
# COMPACT_ATOMS: atom_id res chain seq x y z
N MET A 1 -71.00 20.33 15.82
CA MET A 1 -70.10 19.33 16.40
C MET A 1 -69.07 18.93 15.34
N PRO A 2 -67.82 18.64 15.75
CA PRO A 2 -66.54 19.18 15.25
C PRO A 2 -66.03 18.45 13.98
N THR A 3 -64.99 18.81 13.21
CA THR A 3 -63.89 19.80 13.24
C THR A 3 -63.22 19.75 11.86
N THR A 4 -63.06 20.89 11.17
CA THR A 4 -62.21 21.03 9.97
C THR A 4 -61.24 22.17 10.19
N THR A 5 -59.99 21.84 10.52
CA THR A 5 -58.85 22.75 10.46
C THR A 5 -57.59 21.94 10.70
N THR A 6 -56.48 22.36 10.09
CA THR A 6 -55.10 21.86 10.29
C THR A 6 -54.55 20.85 9.27
N ILE A 7 -54.52 21.17 7.97
CA ILE A 7 -53.57 20.51 7.03
C ILE A 7 -52.80 21.49 6.11
N HIS A 8 -53.30 22.70 5.82
CA HIS A 8 -52.64 23.58 4.84
C HIS A 8 -51.45 24.45 5.33
N ARG A 9 -51.07 24.40 6.61
CA ARG A 9 -49.94 25.22 7.12
C ARG A 9 -48.56 24.53 7.09
N TYR A 10 -48.49 23.21 6.89
CA TYR A 10 -47.21 22.47 6.98
C TYR A 10 -46.44 22.31 5.65
N GLN A 11 -47.07 22.56 4.50
CA GLN A 11 -46.38 22.45 3.20
C GLN A 11 -45.60 23.72 2.81
N TRP A 12 -46.07 24.91 3.21
CA TRP A 12 -45.37 26.17 2.93
C TRP A 12 -44.14 26.40 3.82
N LEU A 13 -44.11 25.85 5.03
CA LEU A 13 -42.95 25.92 5.92
C LEU A 13 -41.82 24.96 5.50
N ARG A 14 -42.09 23.85 4.82
CA ARG A 14 -41.04 22.92 4.36
C ARG A 14 -40.29 23.42 3.14
N THR A 15 -40.96 24.08 2.20
CA THR A 15 -40.31 24.62 0.99
C THR A 15 -39.52 25.90 1.28
N THR A 16 -39.97 26.73 2.22
CA THR A 16 -39.21 27.91 2.67
C THR A 16 -38.02 27.57 3.57
N LEU A 17 -38.14 26.55 4.44
CA LEU A 17 -37.02 26.08 5.28
C LEU A 17 -35.94 25.35 4.47
N LEU A 18 -36.32 24.58 3.44
CA LEU A 18 -35.36 23.95 2.51
C LEU A 18 -34.65 25.00 1.63
N ALA A 19 -35.35 26.04 1.17
CA ALA A 19 -34.72 27.13 0.42
C ALA A 19 -33.77 27.98 1.29
N LEU A 20 -34.10 28.22 2.57
CA LEU A 20 -33.22 28.90 3.51
C LEU A 20 -32.02 28.04 3.94
N LEU A 21 -32.18 26.72 4.08
CA LEU A 21 -31.08 25.79 4.32
C LEU A 21 -30.14 25.67 3.11
N PHE A 22 -30.67 25.74 1.88
CA PHE A 22 -29.86 25.75 0.66
C PHE A 22 -29.11 27.09 0.47
N LEU A 23 -29.72 28.22 0.83
CA LEU A 23 -29.06 29.54 0.84
C LEU A 23 -28.05 29.68 1.98
N LEU A 24 -28.30 29.08 3.17
CA LEU A 24 -27.31 29.01 4.24
C LEU A 24 -26.15 28.06 3.88
N TYR A 25 -26.39 26.97 3.14
CA TYR A 25 -25.30 26.16 2.60
C TYR A 25 -24.48 26.92 1.56
N LEU A 26 -25.11 27.69 0.67
CA LEU A 26 -24.40 28.50 -0.33
C LEU A 26 -23.69 29.72 0.25
N VAL A 27 -24.18 30.31 1.35
CA VAL A 27 -23.54 31.46 2.02
C VAL A 27 -22.51 31.03 3.07
N SER A 28 -22.62 29.84 3.68
CA SER A 28 -21.55 29.24 4.49
C SER A 28 -20.47 28.53 3.66
N SER A 29 -20.67 28.40 2.35
CA SER A 29 -19.63 27.98 1.39
C SER A 29 -18.89 29.16 0.74
N SER A 30 -19.21 30.39 1.13
CA SER A 30 -18.73 31.61 0.46
C SER A 30 -18.06 32.59 1.44
N SER A 31 -17.09 32.07 2.21
CA SER A 31 -16.06 32.83 2.95
C SER A 31 -15.17 31.78 3.63
N SER A 32 -14.05 31.30 3.08
CA SER A 32 -12.84 32.08 2.76
C SER A 32 -12.00 31.49 1.62
N PHE A 33 -12.59 31.01 0.53
CA PHE A 33 -11.85 30.83 -0.73
C PHE A 33 -11.87 32.13 -1.54
N SER A 34 -11.24 33.17 -0.98
CA SER A 34 -10.93 34.40 -1.69
C SER A 34 -9.60 34.95 -1.17
N ASN A 35 -8.57 34.12 -1.25
CA ASN A 35 -7.25 34.61 -1.61
C ASN A 35 -6.98 34.01 -2.99
N GLN A 36 -6.52 34.82 -3.95
CA GLN A 36 -5.84 34.24 -5.10
C GLN A 36 -4.81 33.22 -4.57
N PRO A 37 -4.67 32.02 -5.15
CA PRO A 37 -3.59 31.15 -4.74
C PRO A 37 -2.30 31.96 -4.93
N SER A 38 -1.66 32.33 -3.82
CA SER A 38 -0.29 32.80 -3.86
C SER A 38 0.47 31.71 -4.61
N LYS A 39 1.30 32.10 -5.59
CA LYS A 39 2.15 31.13 -6.27
C LYS A 39 3.05 30.48 -5.23
N SER A 40 2.67 29.31 -4.77
CA SER A 40 3.38 28.63 -3.69
C SER A 40 4.19 27.49 -4.24
N LYS A 41 5.36 27.31 -3.63
CA LYS A 41 6.29 26.26 -4.01
C LYS A 41 5.92 25.00 -3.25
N LEU A 42 5.83 23.85 -3.91
CA LEU A 42 5.46 22.59 -3.27
C LEU A 42 6.67 21.67 -3.16
N ARG A 43 6.95 21.14 -1.96
CA ARG A 43 8.10 20.24 -1.73
C ARG A 43 7.65 18.91 -1.13
N ILE A 44 8.11 17.81 -1.72
CA ILE A 44 7.90 16.48 -1.14
C ILE A 44 8.82 16.33 0.08
N ARG A 45 8.24 15.96 1.23
CA ARG A 45 8.94 15.82 2.52
C ARG A 45 9.13 14.37 2.94
N GLN A 46 8.23 13.48 2.52
CA GLN A 46 8.30 12.05 2.82
C GLN A 46 7.55 11.24 1.78
N VAL A 47 8.07 10.06 1.44
CA VAL A 47 7.45 9.11 0.49
C VAL A 47 7.29 7.75 1.15
N HIS A 48 6.10 7.17 1.00
CA HIS A 48 5.81 5.79 1.41
C HIS A 48 5.49 4.96 0.17
N ILE A 49 6.19 3.84 -0.01
CA ILE A 49 5.96 2.87 -1.08
C ILE A 49 5.52 1.55 -0.46
N ILE A 50 4.29 1.13 -0.72
CA ILE A 50 3.77 -0.18 -0.33
C ILE A 50 3.68 -1.00 -1.61
N HIS A 51 4.43 -2.10 -1.72
CA HIS A 51 4.46 -2.89 -2.95
C HIS A 51 4.08 -4.34 -2.71
N ARG A 52 3.46 -4.94 -3.73
CA ARG A 52 3.34 -6.40 -3.85
C ARG A 52 4.71 -6.97 -4.22
N HIS A 53 4.99 -8.19 -3.80
CA HIS A 53 6.13 -8.94 -4.32
C HIS A 53 6.03 -9.16 -5.85
N GLY A 54 7.16 -9.54 -6.46
CA GLY A 54 7.21 -9.95 -7.88
C GLY A 54 6.58 -11.33 -8.13
N ASP A 55 6.63 -11.79 -9.38
CA ASP A 55 6.20 -13.12 -9.81
C ASP A 55 6.78 -14.23 -8.92
N ARG A 56 5.96 -15.25 -8.68
CA ARG A 56 6.29 -16.35 -7.80
C ARG A 56 5.76 -17.66 -8.35
N SER A 57 6.28 -18.76 -7.83
CA SER A 57 5.65 -20.06 -7.98
C SER A 57 4.30 -20.14 -7.24
N PRO A 58 3.42 -21.10 -7.61
CA PRO A 58 2.19 -21.38 -6.89
C PRO A 58 2.47 -21.61 -5.42
N ILE A 59 1.57 -21.17 -4.54
CA ILE A 59 1.61 -21.55 -3.11
C ILE A 59 1.15 -23.00 -2.98
N SER A 60 0.14 -23.39 -3.76
CA SER A 60 -0.35 -24.75 -3.82
C SER A 60 0.70 -25.68 -4.43
N PRO A 61 1.04 -26.80 -3.76
CA PRO A 61 1.94 -27.79 -4.33
C PRO A 61 1.44 -28.36 -5.67
N MET A 62 2.33 -28.41 -6.66
CA MET A 62 2.09 -28.93 -8.00
C MET A 62 2.87 -30.24 -8.19
N LYS A 63 2.41 -31.13 -9.08
CA LYS A 63 3.10 -32.42 -9.32
C LYS A 63 4.48 -32.27 -9.94
N ASP A 64 4.66 -31.31 -10.84
CA ASP A 64 5.94 -31.04 -11.51
C ASP A 64 6.85 -30.16 -10.65
N GLU A 65 7.28 -30.69 -9.51
CA GLU A 65 8.14 -29.96 -8.57
C GLU A 65 9.49 -29.57 -9.20
N GLU A 66 10.04 -30.42 -10.06
CA GLU A 66 11.32 -30.19 -10.77
C GLU A 66 11.25 -28.94 -11.65
N TYR A 67 10.20 -28.80 -12.46
CA TYR A 67 9.99 -27.58 -13.25
C TYR A 67 9.98 -26.34 -12.37
N TRP A 68 9.24 -26.34 -11.25
CA TRP A 68 9.14 -25.16 -10.40
C TRP A 68 10.46 -24.77 -9.75
N TYR A 69 11.33 -25.73 -9.42
CA TYR A 69 12.70 -25.45 -9.00
C TYR A 69 13.51 -24.71 -10.07
N THR A 70 13.34 -25.04 -11.35
CA THR A 70 14.06 -24.36 -12.44
C THR A 70 13.67 -22.88 -12.59
N THR A 71 12.51 -22.48 -12.07
CA THR A 71 12.05 -21.08 -12.14
C THR A 71 12.67 -20.19 -11.06
N LEU A 72 13.33 -20.77 -10.06
CA LEU A 72 13.86 -20.05 -8.91
C LEU A 72 15.25 -19.47 -9.19
N PRO A 73 15.58 -18.30 -8.60
CA PRO A 73 16.93 -17.75 -8.70
C PRO A 73 17.93 -18.64 -7.96
N GLU A 74 19.13 -18.74 -8.53
CA GLU A 74 20.24 -19.46 -7.89
C GLU A 74 20.71 -18.74 -6.61
N GLY A 75 21.29 -19.49 -5.66
CA GLY A 75 21.74 -18.95 -4.37
C GLY A 75 22.66 -17.72 -4.49
N ARG A 76 23.62 -17.74 -5.42
CA ARG A 76 24.52 -16.59 -5.66
C ARG A 76 23.80 -15.31 -6.09
N VAL A 77 22.64 -15.43 -6.74
CA VAL A 77 21.81 -14.28 -7.16
C VAL A 77 21.08 -13.72 -5.95
N LEU A 78 20.54 -14.60 -5.10
CA LEU A 78 19.91 -14.23 -3.83
C LEU A 78 20.91 -13.55 -2.88
N ASP A 79 22.11 -14.10 -2.74
CA ASP A 79 23.20 -13.48 -2.00
C ASP A 79 23.53 -12.09 -2.56
N GLY A 80 23.44 -11.95 -3.89
CA GLY A 80 23.72 -10.72 -4.60
C GLY A 80 22.75 -9.59 -4.30
N ILE A 81 21.44 -9.86 -4.34
CA ILE A 81 20.41 -8.87 -4.00
C ILE A 81 20.35 -8.58 -2.50
N ALA A 82 20.81 -9.51 -1.66
CA ALA A 82 20.87 -9.32 -0.21
C ALA A 82 22.04 -8.43 0.24
N ARG A 83 23.05 -8.22 -0.60
CA ARG A 83 24.19 -7.34 -0.27
C ARG A 83 23.71 -5.94 0.08
N GLY A 84 24.27 -5.37 1.14
CA GLY A 84 23.85 -4.05 1.64
C GLY A 84 22.52 -4.05 2.40
N THR A 85 22.01 -5.22 2.80
CA THR A 85 20.81 -5.32 3.65
C THR A 85 21.04 -6.17 4.90
N THR A 86 20.36 -5.82 5.99
CA THR A 86 20.38 -6.59 7.25
C THR A 86 18.95 -6.85 7.71
N LEU A 87 18.62 -8.10 8.07
CA LEU A 87 17.29 -8.44 8.57
C LEU A 87 17.19 -8.22 10.08
N ILE A 88 16.18 -7.48 10.51
CA ILE A 88 15.86 -7.32 11.92
C ILE A 88 14.69 -8.26 12.26
N ARG A 89 14.99 -9.29 13.04
CA ARG A 89 14.04 -10.33 13.48
C ARG A 89 13.77 -10.21 14.98
N PRO A 90 12.65 -10.76 15.49
CA PRO A 90 12.43 -10.85 16.94
C PRO A 90 13.53 -11.71 17.57
N GLU A 91 13.94 -11.41 18.80
CA GLU A 91 14.87 -12.26 19.54
C GLU A 91 14.32 -13.68 19.68
N GLU A 92 15.17 -14.70 19.49
CA GLU A 92 14.81 -16.14 19.51
C GLU A 92 14.37 -16.67 20.89
N SER A 93 14.11 -15.80 21.87
CA SER A 93 13.68 -16.19 23.23
C SER A 93 12.26 -16.76 23.28
N ASP A 94 11.48 -16.60 22.21
CA ASP A 94 10.13 -17.12 22.09
C ASP A 94 10.17 -18.57 21.56
N THR A 95 10.29 -19.53 22.48
CA THR A 95 10.29 -20.98 22.20
C THR A 95 8.94 -21.51 21.71
N THR A 96 7.94 -20.65 21.51
CA THR A 96 6.67 -21.06 20.93
C THR A 96 6.81 -21.26 19.41
N PRO A 97 6.46 -22.45 18.87
CA PRO A 97 6.44 -22.65 17.43
C PRO A 97 5.38 -21.72 16.83
N LYS A 98 5.82 -20.63 16.20
CA LYS A 98 4.93 -19.75 15.45
C LYS A 98 4.27 -20.59 14.37
N LYS A 99 2.94 -20.72 14.40
CA LYS A 99 2.19 -21.35 13.30
C LYS A 99 2.56 -20.60 12.03
N LYS A 100 3.28 -21.27 11.13
CA LYS A 100 3.69 -20.72 9.85
C LYS A 100 2.40 -20.47 9.05
N HIS A 101 2.25 -19.26 8.54
CA HIS A 101 1.10 -18.93 7.69
C HIS A 101 1.08 -19.87 6.48
N LEU A 102 -0.07 -20.47 6.16
CA LEU A 102 -0.18 -21.46 5.05
C LEU A 102 0.32 -20.91 3.70
N ALA A 103 0.15 -19.61 3.46
CA ALA A 103 0.66 -18.90 2.29
C ALA A 103 2.19 -18.80 2.21
N SER A 104 2.94 -19.35 3.18
CA SER A 104 4.41 -19.32 3.15
C SER A 104 5.02 -20.27 2.13
N GLY A 105 4.25 -21.28 1.70
CA GLY A 105 4.73 -22.33 0.81
C GLY A 105 5.80 -23.24 1.45
N SER A 106 6.22 -24.21 0.64
CA SER A 106 7.20 -25.26 0.98
C SER A 106 7.95 -25.70 -0.28
N GLY A 107 9.21 -26.09 -0.16
CA GLY A 107 10.01 -26.49 -1.32
C GLY A 107 10.09 -25.35 -2.34
N PRO A 108 9.80 -25.61 -3.63
CA PRO A 108 9.81 -24.55 -4.63
C PRO A 108 8.54 -23.71 -4.63
N PHE A 109 7.50 -24.08 -3.87
CA PHE A 109 6.19 -23.43 -3.87
C PHE A 109 6.16 -22.17 -2.99
N GLY A 110 5.46 -21.13 -3.48
CA GLY A 110 5.32 -19.83 -2.84
C GLY A 110 6.60 -18.98 -2.81
N GLN A 111 7.60 -19.34 -3.62
CA GLN A 111 8.92 -18.68 -3.68
C GLN A 111 8.97 -17.66 -4.82
N LEU A 112 9.76 -16.59 -4.63
CA LEU A 112 10.00 -15.61 -5.69
C LEU A 112 10.77 -16.27 -6.83
N THR A 113 10.34 -16.05 -8.07
CA THR A 113 11.02 -16.60 -9.25
C THR A 113 12.09 -15.65 -9.76
N LEU A 114 12.92 -16.10 -10.71
CA LEU A 114 13.87 -15.22 -11.38
C LEU A 114 13.15 -14.08 -12.11
N MET A 115 12.00 -14.35 -12.72
CA MET A 115 11.15 -13.32 -13.34
C MET A 115 10.70 -12.29 -12.30
N GLY A 116 10.21 -12.75 -11.15
CA GLY A 116 9.76 -11.86 -10.07
C GLY A 116 10.89 -11.02 -9.50
N LEU A 117 12.08 -11.58 -9.36
CA LEU A 117 13.28 -10.83 -8.96
C LEU A 117 13.56 -9.70 -9.95
N LEU A 118 13.58 -9.97 -11.26
CA LEU A 118 13.86 -8.97 -12.29
C LEU A 118 12.78 -7.88 -12.35
N GLN A 119 11.51 -8.24 -12.18
CA GLN A 119 10.41 -7.27 -12.06
C GLN A 119 10.66 -6.27 -10.92
N MET A 120 11.14 -6.76 -9.78
CA MET A 120 11.39 -5.93 -8.61
C MET A 120 12.63 -5.04 -8.78
N VAL A 121 13.70 -5.55 -9.42
CA VAL A 121 14.85 -4.70 -9.81
C VAL A 121 14.39 -3.57 -10.72
N SER A 122 13.61 -3.88 -11.76
CA SER A 122 13.09 -2.87 -12.69
C SER A 122 12.16 -1.86 -12.00
N LEU A 123 11.34 -2.30 -11.04
CA LEU A 123 10.56 -1.37 -10.22
C LEU A 123 11.47 -0.43 -9.41
N GLY A 124 12.54 -0.94 -8.81
CA GLY A 124 13.54 -0.13 -8.11
C GLY A 124 14.16 0.94 -9.01
N GLU A 125 14.56 0.56 -10.23
CA GLU A 125 15.11 1.49 -11.23
C GLU A 125 14.10 2.58 -11.62
N ARG A 126 12.84 2.19 -11.85
CA ARG A 126 11.76 3.16 -12.16
C ARG A 126 11.53 4.12 -11.00
N LEU A 127 11.46 3.62 -9.76
CA LEU A 127 11.31 4.46 -8.58
C LEU A 127 12.51 5.40 -8.40
N ARG A 128 13.73 4.95 -8.71
CA ARG A 128 14.90 5.83 -8.72
C ARG A 128 14.70 6.99 -9.67
N LEU A 129 14.32 6.72 -10.92
CA LEU A 129 14.07 7.77 -11.93
C LEU A 129 12.89 8.68 -11.58
N GLU A 130 11.87 8.16 -10.91
CA GLU A 130 10.71 8.94 -10.45
C GLU A 130 11.02 9.84 -9.25
N LEU A 131 11.98 9.46 -8.41
CA LEU A 131 12.32 10.17 -7.17
C LEU A 131 13.58 11.02 -7.32
N GLU A 132 14.45 10.73 -8.29
CA GLU A 132 15.68 11.46 -8.58
C GLU A 132 15.41 12.60 -9.58
N HIS A 133 15.83 13.81 -9.22
CA HIS A 133 15.95 14.92 -10.16
C HIS A 133 17.33 14.85 -10.82
N ALA A 134 17.36 14.80 -12.15
CA ALA A 134 18.58 15.04 -12.89
C ALA A 134 18.74 16.55 -13.07
N ASP A 135 19.83 17.12 -12.55
CA ASP A 135 20.11 18.57 -12.62
C ASP A 135 20.21 19.10 -14.08
N GLU A 136 20.34 18.21 -15.07
CA GLU A 136 20.40 18.52 -16.51
C GLU A 136 19.02 18.55 -17.21
N LEU A 137 17.92 18.20 -16.53
CA LEU A 137 16.57 18.33 -17.11
C LEU A 137 16.17 19.82 -17.15
N GLN A 138 16.51 20.42 -18.29
CA GLN A 138 16.29 21.81 -18.68
C GLN A 138 15.04 22.48 -18.09
N LYS A 139 15.24 23.73 -17.70
CA LYS A 139 14.23 24.80 -17.66
C LYS A 139 13.39 24.76 -18.94
N ASP A 140 12.16 24.28 -18.86
CA ASP A 140 10.98 24.91 -19.48
C ASP A 140 9.79 23.96 -19.45
N ASN A 141 8.77 24.34 -18.68
CA ASN A 141 7.46 24.70 -19.19
C ASN A 141 6.66 25.12 -17.96
N GLY A 142 6.60 26.44 -17.72
CA GLY A 142 5.74 27.00 -16.70
C GLY A 142 4.30 26.58 -17.01
N ASP A 143 3.78 25.65 -16.23
CA ASP A 143 2.38 25.30 -16.31
C ASP A 143 1.55 26.46 -15.76
N SER A 144 0.46 26.76 -16.45
CA SER A 144 -0.35 27.97 -16.28
C SER A 144 -1.23 27.93 -15.03
N ASP A 145 -1.06 26.94 -14.15
CA ASP A 145 -1.87 26.71 -12.96
C ASP A 145 -1.04 26.86 -11.68
N GLY A 146 -0.78 28.12 -11.30
CA GLY A 146 -0.66 28.58 -9.91
C GLY A 146 0.49 28.09 -9.01
N HIS A 147 0.91 26.83 -9.03
CA HIS A 147 1.83 26.22 -8.06
C HIS A 147 3.06 25.61 -8.75
N GLU A 148 4.25 25.83 -8.17
CA GLU A 148 5.53 25.34 -8.72
C GLU A 148 6.12 24.27 -7.80
N PHE A 149 6.34 23.04 -8.28
CA PHE A 149 7.01 22.04 -7.44
C PHE A 149 8.52 22.29 -7.37
N VAL A 150 9.06 22.33 -6.14
CA VAL A 150 10.50 22.32 -5.89
C VAL A 150 11.10 21.04 -6.49
N ASN A 151 12.22 21.18 -7.20
CA ASN A 151 12.88 20.09 -7.94
C ASN A 151 11.92 19.34 -8.89
N GLN A 152 10.93 20.04 -9.47
CA GLN A 152 9.89 19.43 -10.32
C GLN A 152 9.14 18.27 -9.64
N GLY A 153 9.06 18.28 -8.30
CA GLY A 153 8.38 17.24 -7.52
C GLY A 153 9.23 15.98 -7.34
N ARG A 154 10.55 16.08 -7.45
CA ARG A 154 11.51 15.01 -7.17
C ARG A 154 12.10 15.14 -5.77
N PHE A 155 12.50 14.00 -5.23
CA PHE A 155 12.78 13.80 -3.81
C PHE A 155 14.26 13.95 -3.44
N PHE A 156 15.18 13.59 -4.34
CA PHE A 156 16.63 13.78 -4.17
C PHE A 156 17.27 14.09 -5.54
N THR A 157 18.55 14.49 -5.57
CA THR A 157 19.28 14.79 -6.82
C THR A 157 20.50 13.89 -6.96
N SER A 158 21.07 13.77 -8.17
CA SER A 158 22.31 13.02 -8.38
C SER A 158 23.49 13.60 -7.57
N MET A 159 23.49 14.92 -7.34
CA MET A 159 24.51 15.62 -6.53
C MET A 159 24.28 15.48 -5.01
N LYS A 160 23.04 15.25 -4.58
CA LYS A 160 22.64 15.00 -3.19
C LYS A 160 21.79 13.72 -3.12
N PRO A 161 22.41 12.53 -3.28
CA PRO A 161 21.66 11.27 -3.33
C PRO A 161 21.00 10.97 -1.98
N LEU A 162 19.91 10.21 -2.03
CA LEU A 162 19.21 9.77 -0.82
C LEU A 162 20.10 8.83 0.00
N HIS A 163 20.56 9.31 1.15
CA HIS A 163 21.41 8.54 2.04
C HIS A 163 20.66 7.32 2.63
N PRO A 164 21.26 6.11 2.71
CA PRO A 164 20.60 4.90 3.22
C PRO A 164 19.97 5.03 4.61
N ARG A 165 20.57 5.80 5.53
CA ARG A 165 19.98 6.09 6.86
C ARG A 165 18.65 6.85 6.82
N ARG A 166 18.31 7.50 5.70
CA ARG A 166 17.01 8.15 5.49
C ARG A 166 15.99 7.20 4.82
N VAL A 167 16.34 5.93 4.66
CA VAL A 167 15.47 4.89 4.12
C VAL A 167 15.08 3.93 5.24
N GLN A 168 13.79 3.74 5.44
CA GLN A 168 13.26 2.72 6.35
C GLN A 168 12.56 1.64 5.55
N VAL A 169 12.88 0.38 5.83
CA VAL A 169 12.28 -0.76 5.14
C VAL A 169 11.62 -1.70 6.12
N MET A 170 10.39 -2.10 5.79
CA MET A 170 9.64 -3.13 6.51
C MET A 170 9.17 -4.17 5.51
N SER A 171 9.16 -5.44 5.91
CA SER A 171 8.62 -6.52 5.08
C SER A 171 7.80 -7.46 5.93
N THR A 172 6.74 -8.03 5.35
CA THR A 172 6.20 -9.28 5.90
C THR A 172 7.30 -10.34 5.90
N ASP A 173 7.26 -11.26 6.87
CA ASP A 173 8.27 -12.30 7.05
C ASP A 173 7.99 -13.50 6.15
N PHE A 174 8.01 -13.26 4.83
CA PHE A 174 7.95 -14.29 3.80
C PHE A 174 9.21 -14.16 2.93
N PRO A 175 9.86 -15.28 2.54
CA PRO A 175 11.04 -15.23 1.67
C PRO A 175 10.82 -14.37 0.43
N ARG A 176 9.66 -14.53 -0.23
CA ARG A 176 9.34 -13.77 -1.45
C ARG A 176 9.20 -12.26 -1.26
N THR A 177 8.71 -11.78 -0.11
CA THR A 177 8.56 -10.34 0.14
C THR A 177 9.89 -9.72 0.56
N ILE A 178 10.69 -10.43 1.36
CA ILE A 178 12.05 -10.03 1.72
C ILE A 178 12.94 -9.93 0.47
N GLN A 179 12.95 -10.98 -0.36
CA GLN A 179 13.72 -11.00 -1.60
C GLN A 179 13.23 -9.94 -2.60
N SER A 180 11.91 -9.69 -2.65
CA SER A 180 11.37 -8.63 -3.51
C SER A 180 11.89 -7.25 -3.12
N VAL A 181 11.96 -6.93 -1.83
CA VAL A 181 12.47 -5.61 -1.41
C VAL A 181 13.97 -5.51 -1.54
N GLN A 182 14.72 -6.60 -1.34
CA GLN A 182 16.15 -6.67 -1.65
C GLN A 182 16.43 -6.41 -3.14
N ALA A 183 15.66 -7.04 -4.02
CA ALA A 183 15.72 -6.81 -5.46
C ALA A 183 15.34 -5.37 -5.84
N LEU A 184 14.28 -4.82 -5.23
CA LEU A 184 13.90 -3.41 -5.41
C LEU A 184 15.03 -2.46 -4.99
N LEU A 185 15.63 -2.68 -3.82
CA LEU A 185 16.75 -1.88 -3.33
C LEU A 185 17.97 -1.97 -4.24
N THR A 186 18.19 -3.10 -4.90
CA THR A 186 19.26 -3.25 -5.90
C THR A 186 19.07 -2.30 -7.09
N GLY A 187 17.83 -2.16 -7.59
CA GLY A 187 17.52 -1.22 -8.68
C GLY A 187 17.46 0.24 -8.23
N LEU A 188 17.02 0.48 -6.99
CA LEU A 188 16.89 1.81 -6.41
C LEU A 188 18.23 2.41 -5.97
N PHE A 189 19.15 1.56 -5.49
CA PHE A 189 20.48 1.93 -5.00
C PHE A 189 21.55 0.97 -5.56
N PRO A 190 22.02 1.20 -6.80
CA PRO A 190 23.04 0.35 -7.42
C PRO A 190 24.34 0.24 -6.61
N ASP A 191 24.69 1.30 -5.87
CA ASP A 191 25.92 1.43 -5.09
C ASP A 191 25.72 1.25 -3.57
N LEU A 192 24.70 0.48 -3.14
CA LEU A 192 24.30 0.31 -1.73
C LEU A 192 25.37 -0.28 -0.79
N ALA A 193 26.55 -0.64 -1.29
CA ALA A 193 27.57 -1.38 -0.55
C ALA A 193 28.17 -0.63 0.66
N GLU A 194 28.05 0.70 0.74
CA GLU A 194 28.75 1.50 1.76
C GLU A 194 27.98 1.69 3.08
N ALA A 195 26.64 1.54 3.08
CA ALA A 195 25.82 1.65 4.29
C ALA A 195 24.60 0.72 4.24
N PRO A 196 24.56 -0.35 5.08
CA PRO A 196 23.51 -1.35 4.99
C PRO A 196 22.16 -0.79 5.41
N ILE A 197 21.10 -1.14 4.66
CA ILE A 197 19.71 -0.84 5.00
C ILE A 197 19.12 -1.98 5.82
N GLU A 198 18.54 -1.64 6.97
CA GLU A 198 17.82 -2.59 7.79
C GLU A 198 16.42 -2.87 7.22
N ILE A 199 16.06 -4.15 7.13
CA ILE A 199 14.74 -4.65 6.77
C ILE A 199 14.08 -5.21 8.03
N ASP A 200 13.12 -4.48 8.58
CA ASP A 200 12.39 -4.90 9.77
C ASP A 200 11.26 -5.87 9.41
N VAL A 201 11.32 -7.09 9.96
CA VAL A 201 10.29 -8.12 9.82
C VAL A 201 9.62 -8.46 11.15
N ARG A 202 9.88 -7.68 12.21
CA ARG A 202 9.33 -7.95 13.55
C ARG A 202 7.84 -7.65 13.58
N ASN A 203 7.06 -8.69 13.89
CA ASN A 203 5.61 -8.61 14.06
C ASN A 203 4.84 -8.08 12.84
N THR A 204 5.48 -7.98 11.67
CA THR A 204 4.92 -7.36 10.46
C THR A 204 3.75 -8.16 9.90
N ASN A 205 3.84 -9.49 9.92
CA ASN A 205 2.76 -10.39 9.48
C ASN A 205 1.45 -10.17 10.25
N THR A 206 1.48 -9.57 11.44
CA THR A 206 0.27 -9.36 12.25
C THR A 206 -0.56 -8.16 11.82
N TYR A 207 -0.02 -7.25 11.00
CA TYR A 207 -0.73 -6.02 10.64
C TYR A 207 -0.48 -5.50 9.23
N LEU A 208 0.59 -5.93 8.53
CA LEU A 208 0.78 -5.62 7.11
C LEU A 208 -0.09 -6.48 6.19
N ILE A 209 -0.90 -7.39 6.72
CA ILE A 209 -1.76 -8.30 5.98
C ILE A 209 -3.18 -8.16 6.53
N PRO A 210 -4.22 -8.05 5.68
CA PRO A 210 -5.61 -7.91 6.14
C PRO A 210 -6.17 -9.18 6.79
N ASP A 211 -5.66 -10.35 6.43
CA ASP A 211 -6.12 -11.67 6.86
C ASP A 211 -5.01 -12.49 7.55
N PRO A 212 -4.36 -11.97 8.61
CA PRO A 212 -3.26 -12.69 9.23
C PRO A 212 -3.74 -13.99 9.87
N GLN A 213 -2.81 -14.92 10.10
CA GLN A 213 -3.10 -16.19 10.78
C GLN A 213 -2.27 -16.28 12.07
N PRO A 214 -2.89 -16.16 13.27
CA PRO A 214 -4.32 -15.87 13.51
C PRO A 214 -4.73 -14.43 13.15
N ARG A 215 -6.05 -14.19 12.99
CA ARG A 215 -6.61 -12.84 12.74
C ARG A 215 -6.27 -11.87 13.87
N GLN A 216 -6.30 -10.56 13.57
CA GLN A 216 -5.98 -9.52 14.56
C GLN A 216 -6.94 -9.52 15.75
N SER A 217 -8.18 -9.98 15.54
CA SER A 217 -9.15 -10.17 16.60
C SER A 217 -10.11 -11.34 16.29
N PRO A 218 -10.66 -12.03 17.31
CA PRO A 218 -11.74 -13.00 17.12
C PRO A 218 -12.98 -12.39 16.46
N GLN A 219 -13.26 -11.11 16.72
CA GLN A 219 -14.39 -10.37 16.14
C GLN A 219 -14.25 -10.24 14.62
N GLN A 220 -13.02 -10.16 14.11
CA GLN A 220 -12.78 -10.16 12.67
C GLN A 220 -13.30 -11.45 12.03
N VAL A 221 -12.96 -12.63 12.58
CA VAL A 221 -13.43 -13.92 12.06
C VAL A 221 -14.97 -14.02 12.06
N VAL A 222 -15.61 -13.59 13.15
CA VAL A 222 -17.07 -13.58 13.26
C VAL A 222 -17.70 -12.66 12.21
N LEU A 223 -17.10 -11.48 12.00
CA LEU A 223 -17.58 -10.51 11.02
C LEU A 223 -17.38 -11.01 9.59
N GLU A 224 -16.22 -11.61 9.27
CA GLU A 224 -15.96 -12.24 7.96
C GLU A 224 -17.01 -13.31 7.64
N ARG A 225 -17.30 -14.21 8.60
CA ARG A 225 -18.32 -15.25 8.44
C ARG A 225 -19.74 -14.70 8.32
N HIS A 226 -20.04 -13.58 8.98
CA HIS A 226 -21.35 -12.93 8.83
C HIS A 226 -21.49 -12.26 7.46
N LEU A 227 -20.46 -11.52 7.04
CA LEU A 227 -20.46 -10.80 5.78
C LEU A 227 -20.44 -11.74 4.56
N SER A 228 -19.82 -12.93 4.65
CA SER A 228 -19.84 -13.91 3.56
C SER A 228 -21.24 -14.45 3.23
N LYS A 229 -22.21 -14.33 4.16
CA LYS A 229 -23.59 -14.81 3.97
C LYS A 229 -24.54 -13.77 3.35
N ARG A 230 -24.01 -12.63 2.87
CA ARG A 230 -24.83 -11.59 2.23
C ARG A 230 -25.46 -12.14 0.93
N PRO A 231 -26.75 -11.84 0.62
CA PRO A 231 -27.44 -12.45 -0.52
C PRO A 231 -26.72 -12.30 -1.86
N HIS A 232 -26.20 -11.12 -2.18
CA HIS A 232 -25.49 -10.87 -3.45
C HIS A 232 -24.15 -11.62 -3.56
N LEU A 233 -23.51 -11.96 -2.44
CA LEU A 233 -22.32 -12.81 -2.44
C LEU A 233 -22.70 -14.25 -2.77
N LEU A 234 -23.74 -14.77 -2.11
CA LEU A 234 -24.22 -16.14 -2.32
C LEU A 234 -24.76 -16.34 -3.74
N GLU A 235 -25.47 -15.35 -4.28
CA GLU A 235 -25.98 -15.36 -5.66
C GLU A 235 -24.82 -15.47 -6.65
N ARG A 236 -23.81 -14.59 -6.54
CA ARG A 236 -22.63 -14.62 -7.42
C ARG A 236 -21.75 -15.86 -7.23
N GLU A 237 -21.62 -16.37 -6.00
CA GLU A 237 -20.97 -17.67 -5.75
C GLU A 237 -21.73 -18.80 -6.46
N GLY A 238 -23.06 -18.78 -6.46
CA GLY A 238 -23.90 -19.73 -7.19
C GLY A 238 -23.75 -19.62 -8.72
N GLU A 239 -23.75 -18.41 -9.27
CA GLU A 239 -23.56 -18.15 -10.71
C GLU A 239 -22.21 -18.68 -11.23
N LEU A 240 -21.16 -18.60 -10.42
CA LEU A 240 -19.80 -19.01 -10.79
C LEU A 240 -19.45 -20.42 -10.31
N GLN A 241 -20.38 -21.14 -9.68
CA GLN A 241 -20.12 -22.46 -9.11
C GLN A 241 -19.66 -23.48 -10.19
N GLU A 242 -20.31 -23.49 -11.36
CA GLU A 242 -19.94 -24.39 -12.45
C GLU A 242 -18.53 -24.09 -12.99
N LEU A 243 -18.15 -22.81 -13.02
CA LEU A 243 -16.80 -22.38 -13.38
C LEU A 243 -15.77 -22.93 -12.39
N ALA A 244 -16.03 -22.79 -11.09
CA ALA A 244 -15.13 -23.27 -10.04
C ALA A 244 -14.90 -24.78 -10.10
N ILE A 245 -15.98 -25.54 -10.32
CA ILE A 245 -15.94 -27.01 -10.44
C ILE A 245 -15.13 -27.40 -11.67
N ARG A 246 -15.47 -26.85 -12.85
CA ARG A 246 -14.76 -27.16 -14.09
C ARG A 246 -13.26 -26.90 -13.99
N ILE A 247 -12.87 -25.77 -13.39
CA ILE A 247 -11.46 -25.42 -13.21
C ILE A 247 -10.80 -26.37 -12.21
N THR A 248 -11.47 -26.68 -11.11
CA THR A 248 -10.96 -27.63 -10.11
C THR A 248 -10.67 -28.99 -10.75
N ASP A 249 -11.62 -29.51 -11.54
CA ASP A 249 -11.46 -30.79 -12.24
C ASP A 249 -10.32 -30.74 -13.26
N ALA A 250 -10.18 -29.62 -13.99
CA ALA A 250 -9.08 -29.43 -14.93
C ALA A 250 -7.69 -29.33 -14.27
N LEU A 251 -7.63 -28.94 -12.99
CA LEU A 251 -6.39 -28.82 -12.21
C LEU A 251 -6.02 -30.09 -11.44
N ASP A 252 -6.90 -31.09 -11.32
CA ASP A 252 -6.67 -32.31 -10.53
C ASP A 252 -5.44 -33.10 -11.03
N GLU A 253 -5.20 -33.11 -12.34
CA GLU A 253 -4.01 -33.75 -12.91
C GLU A 253 -2.71 -32.97 -12.64
N HIS A 254 -2.80 -31.66 -12.34
CA HIS A 254 -1.65 -30.78 -12.15
C HIS A 254 -1.26 -30.59 -10.67
N LEU A 255 -2.22 -30.66 -9.76
CA LEU A 255 -2.03 -30.41 -8.33
C LEU A 255 -1.56 -31.66 -7.60
N ASP A 256 -0.66 -31.47 -6.63
CA ASP A 256 -0.33 -32.54 -5.68
C ASP A 256 -1.45 -32.70 -4.66
N ASP A 257 -1.61 -33.89 -4.07
CA ASP A 257 -2.65 -34.16 -3.07
C ASP A 257 -2.55 -33.23 -1.84
N ALA A 258 -1.35 -32.76 -1.50
CA ALA A 258 -1.14 -31.78 -0.44
C ALA A 258 -1.83 -30.43 -0.72
N ALA A 259 -2.10 -30.08 -1.98
CA ALA A 259 -2.79 -28.85 -2.35
C ALA A 259 -4.23 -28.78 -1.83
N LYS A 260 -4.90 -29.93 -1.62
CA LYS A 260 -6.29 -29.99 -1.12
C LYS A 260 -6.42 -29.42 0.30
N GLY A 261 -5.32 -29.32 1.05
CA GLY A 261 -5.27 -28.75 2.40
C GLY A 261 -5.07 -27.24 2.47
N VAL A 262 -4.73 -26.58 1.36
CA VAL A 262 -4.36 -25.16 1.33
C VAL A 262 -5.62 -24.28 1.30
N SER A 263 -5.76 -23.38 2.27
CA SER A 263 -6.76 -22.31 2.24
C SER A 263 -6.26 -21.07 2.97
N PHE A 264 -6.49 -19.91 2.38
CA PHE A 264 -6.20 -18.58 2.93
C PHE A 264 -7.10 -17.54 2.23
N GLY A 265 -7.28 -16.37 2.84
CA GLY A 265 -8.21 -15.35 2.37
C GLY A 265 -9.34 -15.03 3.35
N ILE A 266 -9.98 -13.89 3.11
CA ILE A 266 -11.10 -13.38 3.91
C ILE A 266 -12.34 -14.24 3.68
N GLY A 267 -12.80 -14.92 4.74
CA GLY A 267 -13.99 -15.77 4.67
C GLY A 267 -13.82 -17.09 3.88
N GLU A 268 -12.57 -17.54 3.64
CA GLU A 268 -12.27 -18.82 2.95
C GLU A 268 -11.75 -19.94 3.86
N GLU A 269 -11.55 -19.65 5.15
CA GLU A 269 -11.10 -20.65 6.11
C GLU A 269 -12.12 -21.79 6.20
N LYS A 270 -11.63 -23.04 6.18
CA LYS A 270 -12.50 -24.22 6.29
C LYS A 270 -13.10 -24.24 7.69
N ASP A 271 -14.42 -24.23 7.79
CA ASP A 271 -15.09 -24.68 9.00
C ASP A 271 -14.84 -26.20 9.11
N ASP A 272 -14.14 -26.64 10.16
CA ASP A 272 -13.88 -28.07 10.46
C ASP A 272 -15.20 -28.87 10.62
N GLU A 273 -16.32 -28.18 10.76
CA GLU A 273 -17.65 -28.74 10.94
C GLU A 273 -18.57 -28.37 9.77
N GLN A 274 -18.43 -29.02 8.60
CA GLN A 274 -19.59 -29.38 7.75
C GLN A 274 -19.24 -30.20 6.49
N THR A 275 -19.80 -31.43 6.52
CA THR A 275 -20.47 -32.13 5.41
C THR A 275 -19.64 -33.08 4.55
N GLN A 276 -19.74 -34.36 4.94
CA GLN A 276 -19.80 -35.51 4.03
C GLN A 276 -20.89 -35.29 2.97
N HIS A 277 -20.56 -35.22 1.68
CA HIS A 277 -21.36 -35.76 0.57
C HIS A 277 -20.56 -35.79 -0.73
N ASN A 278 -20.83 -36.79 -1.56
CA ASN A 278 -20.05 -37.33 -2.68
C ASN A 278 -19.95 -36.44 -3.94
N ALA A 279 -19.83 -35.12 -3.81
CA ALA A 279 -19.53 -34.23 -4.93
C ALA A 279 -18.13 -33.62 -4.74
N THR A 280 -17.34 -33.53 -5.81
CA THR A 280 -16.04 -32.84 -5.81
C THR A 280 -16.27 -31.40 -5.38
N LYS A 281 -15.88 -31.07 -4.14
CA LYS A 281 -15.95 -29.69 -3.63
C LYS A 281 -14.93 -28.87 -4.41
N PRO A 282 -15.31 -27.74 -5.03
CA PRO A 282 -14.35 -26.91 -5.74
C PRO A 282 -13.28 -26.38 -4.78
N LEU A 283 -12.09 -26.12 -5.32
CA LEU A 283 -11.04 -25.45 -4.57
C LEU A 283 -11.49 -24.03 -4.18
N PRO A 284 -10.99 -23.47 -3.06
CA PRO A 284 -11.23 -22.08 -2.69
C PRO A 284 -10.85 -21.11 -3.81
N TRP A 285 -11.60 -20.00 -3.94
CA TRP A 285 -11.42 -19.05 -5.03
C TRP A 285 -10.03 -18.42 -5.06
N VAL A 286 -9.47 -18.08 -3.90
CA VAL A 286 -8.11 -17.54 -3.80
C VAL A 286 -7.07 -18.58 -4.27
N GLN A 287 -7.31 -19.86 -3.98
CA GLN A 287 -6.46 -20.95 -4.47
C GLN A 287 -6.57 -21.13 -5.98
N LEU A 288 -7.78 -21.04 -6.55
CA LEU A 288 -7.95 -21.08 -8.00
C LEU A 288 -7.22 -19.92 -8.68
N ALA A 289 -7.41 -18.69 -8.19
CA ALA A 289 -6.77 -17.51 -8.76
C ALA A 289 -5.24 -17.61 -8.74
N GLU A 290 -4.67 -18.07 -7.62
CA GLU A 290 -3.22 -18.11 -7.48
C GLU A 290 -2.57 -19.18 -8.37
N VAL A 291 -3.16 -20.38 -8.46
CA VAL A 291 -2.67 -21.45 -9.35
C VAL A 291 -2.80 -21.03 -10.81
N LEU A 292 -3.96 -20.51 -11.21
CA LEU A 292 -4.20 -20.10 -12.60
C LEU A 292 -3.27 -18.96 -13.03
N THR A 293 -3.01 -17.99 -12.17
CA THR A 293 -2.07 -16.89 -12.46
C THR A 293 -0.66 -17.43 -12.73
N CYS A 294 -0.20 -18.38 -11.91
CA CYS A 294 1.12 -18.98 -12.05
C CYS A 294 1.24 -19.85 -13.31
N LEU A 295 0.21 -20.64 -13.63
CA LEU A 295 0.18 -21.47 -14.84
C LEU A 295 0.07 -20.61 -16.10
N HIS A 296 -0.76 -19.57 -16.08
CA HIS A 296 -0.95 -18.69 -17.23
C HIS A 296 0.31 -17.94 -17.61
N SER A 297 1.04 -17.41 -16.63
CA SER A 297 2.32 -16.68 -16.86
C SER A 297 3.44 -17.55 -17.43
N ARG A 298 3.24 -18.86 -17.53
CA ARG A 298 4.20 -19.85 -18.04
C ARG A 298 3.68 -20.64 -19.24
N ASP A 299 2.53 -20.24 -19.78
CA ASP A 299 1.85 -20.96 -20.86
C ASP A 299 1.58 -22.45 -20.51
N MET A 300 1.31 -22.74 -19.23
CA MET A 300 1.06 -24.08 -18.69
C MET A 300 -0.40 -24.32 -18.30
N LEU A 301 -1.34 -23.54 -18.83
CA LEU A 301 -2.75 -23.80 -18.58
C LEU A 301 -3.15 -25.16 -19.16
N PRO A 302 -3.97 -25.96 -18.45
CA PRO A 302 -4.60 -27.13 -19.03
C PRO A 302 -5.32 -26.76 -20.34
N PRO A 303 -5.33 -27.62 -21.38
CA PRO A 303 -5.93 -27.30 -22.67
C PRO A 303 -7.42 -26.94 -22.63
N SER A 304 -8.13 -27.37 -21.57
CA SER A 304 -9.54 -27.05 -21.32
C SER A 304 -9.76 -25.66 -20.71
N LEU A 305 -8.69 -24.96 -20.33
CA LEU A 305 -8.70 -23.65 -19.69
C LEU A 305 -8.09 -22.59 -20.61
N SER A 306 -8.57 -21.37 -20.46
CA SER A 306 -8.20 -20.23 -21.29
C SER A 306 -7.89 -18.99 -20.45
N LYS A 307 -7.31 -17.96 -21.09
CA LYS A 307 -7.11 -16.64 -20.46
C LYS A 307 -8.41 -16.05 -19.91
N VAL A 308 -9.54 -16.29 -20.57
CA VAL A 308 -10.86 -15.83 -20.12
C VAL A 308 -11.23 -16.45 -18.76
N ASP A 309 -10.85 -17.71 -18.54
CA ASP A 309 -11.09 -18.39 -17.26
C ASP A 309 -10.23 -17.79 -16.14
N VAL A 310 -8.97 -17.49 -16.45
CA VAL A 310 -8.04 -16.80 -15.52
C VAL A 310 -8.60 -15.43 -15.14
N GLU A 311 -9.04 -14.65 -16.13
CA GLU A 311 -9.62 -13.32 -15.91
C GLU A 311 -10.93 -13.40 -15.11
N ALA A 312 -11.82 -14.35 -15.41
CA ALA A 312 -13.08 -14.53 -14.68
C ALA A 312 -12.83 -14.85 -13.20
N VAL A 313 -11.91 -15.77 -12.91
CA VAL A 313 -11.54 -16.13 -11.53
C VAL A 313 -10.87 -14.96 -10.82
N SER A 314 -9.90 -14.30 -11.46
CA SER A 314 -9.19 -13.16 -10.89
C SER A 314 -10.14 -12.00 -10.57
N ASN A 315 -11.05 -11.66 -11.49
CA ASN A 315 -12.06 -10.63 -11.30
C ASN A 315 -13.04 -10.96 -10.17
N HIS A 316 -13.44 -12.23 -10.04
CA HIS A 316 -14.29 -12.67 -8.94
C HIS A 316 -13.58 -12.56 -7.59
N VAL A 317 -12.33 -13.01 -7.51
CA VAL A 317 -11.53 -12.91 -6.27
C VAL A 317 -11.31 -11.45 -5.89
N ALA A 318 -10.92 -10.59 -6.84
CA ALA A 318 -10.80 -9.15 -6.61
C ALA A 318 -12.10 -8.55 -6.09
N TRP A 319 -13.20 -8.77 -6.81
CA TRP A 319 -14.52 -8.30 -6.39
C TRP A 319 -14.88 -8.75 -4.97
N ARG A 320 -14.67 -10.02 -4.65
CA ARG A 320 -14.99 -10.57 -3.32
C ARG A 320 -14.18 -9.90 -2.21
N TRP A 321 -12.90 -9.67 -2.45
CA TRP A 321 -12.03 -8.97 -1.51
C TRP A 321 -12.47 -7.52 -1.28
N PHE A 322 -12.73 -6.77 -2.37
CA PHE A 322 -13.26 -5.42 -2.27
C PHE A 322 -14.64 -5.39 -1.60
N GLU A 323 -15.55 -6.29 -1.95
CA GLU A 323 -16.91 -6.31 -1.41
C GLU A 323 -16.95 -6.64 0.10
N ASN A 324 -16.02 -7.47 0.59
CA ASN A 324 -15.86 -7.68 2.03
C ASN A 324 -15.22 -6.48 2.71
N LEU A 325 -14.09 -5.98 2.19
CA LEU A 325 -13.34 -4.90 2.80
C LEU A 325 -13.99 -3.52 2.62
N ARG A 326 -15.01 -3.37 1.78
CA ARG A 326 -15.89 -2.19 1.75
C ARG A 326 -16.63 -1.97 3.06
N HIS A 327 -16.84 -3.01 3.86
CA HIS A 327 -17.46 -2.87 5.15
C HIS A 327 -16.50 -2.15 6.12
N PRO A 328 -16.83 -0.94 6.62
CA PRO A 328 -15.87 -0.07 7.31
C PRO A 328 -15.30 -0.70 8.59
N VAL A 329 -16.11 -1.49 9.30
CA VAL A 329 -15.64 -2.19 10.52
C VAL A 329 -14.65 -3.31 10.16
N LEU A 330 -14.86 -4.01 9.03
CA LEU A 330 -13.95 -5.07 8.62
C LEU A 330 -12.65 -4.47 8.08
N ALA A 331 -12.74 -3.43 7.24
CA ALA A 331 -11.58 -2.68 6.76
C ALA A 331 -10.71 -2.18 7.92
N LYS A 332 -11.36 -1.60 8.94
CA LYS A 332 -10.67 -1.10 10.14
C LYS A 332 -10.04 -2.24 10.94
N ALA A 333 -10.78 -3.32 11.19
CA ALA A 333 -10.25 -4.48 11.91
C ALA A 333 -9.06 -5.13 11.18
N ALA A 334 -9.10 -5.14 9.85
CA ALA A 334 -8.08 -5.78 9.02
C ALA A 334 -6.82 -4.91 8.82
N MET A 335 -6.96 -3.60 8.63
CA MET A 335 -5.85 -2.77 8.12
C MET A 335 -5.59 -1.47 8.88
N TRP A 336 -6.41 -1.10 9.86
CA TRP A 336 -6.25 0.17 10.56
C TRP A 336 -4.89 0.31 11.21
N LYS A 337 -4.39 -0.74 11.87
CA LYS A 337 -3.09 -0.70 12.54
C LYS A 337 -1.95 -0.33 11.57
N PHE A 338 -2.00 -0.79 10.33
CA PHE A 338 -1.00 -0.41 9.33
C PHE A 338 -1.22 1.00 8.80
N ALA A 339 -2.45 1.37 8.45
CA ALA A 339 -2.77 2.73 8.00
C ALA A 339 -2.41 3.79 9.04
N ASP A 340 -2.71 3.54 10.32
CA ASP A 340 -2.40 4.40 11.45
C ASP A 340 -0.88 4.53 11.65
N THR A 341 -0.12 3.44 11.46
CA THR A 341 1.36 3.48 11.49
C THR A 341 1.93 4.39 10.41
N ILE A 342 1.36 4.38 9.20
CA ILE A 342 1.79 5.29 8.12
C ILE A 342 1.46 6.73 8.48
N LEU A 343 0.22 6.97 8.93
CA LEU A 343 -0.26 8.30 9.32
C LEU A 343 0.58 8.89 10.45
N ASP A 344 0.94 8.10 11.46
CA ASP A 344 1.74 8.57 12.58
C ASP A 344 3.17 8.93 12.17
N LYS A 345 3.76 8.24 11.19
CA LYS A 345 5.06 8.64 10.61
C LYS A 345 4.96 9.98 9.91
N MET A 346 3.92 10.20 9.12
CA MET A 346 3.69 11.49 8.45
C MET A 346 3.46 12.62 9.47
N LYS A 347 2.64 12.39 10.50
CA LYS A 347 2.42 13.36 11.59
C LYS A 347 3.71 13.69 12.33
N LYS A 348 4.54 12.68 12.61
CA LYS A 348 5.85 12.88 13.27
C LYS A 348 6.74 13.78 12.41
N LYS A 349 6.79 13.53 11.10
CA LYS A 349 7.51 14.36 10.13
C LYS A 349 7.05 15.81 10.14
N VAL A 350 5.73 16.04 10.12
CA VAL A 350 5.16 17.39 10.24
C VAL A 350 5.57 18.06 11.56
N ASN A 351 5.45 17.35 12.68
CA ASN A 351 5.74 17.90 14.01
C ASN A 351 7.23 18.26 14.21
N VAL A 352 8.15 17.44 13.69
CA VAL A 352 9.59 17.73 13.75
C VAL A 352 9.91 18.98 12.96
N GLU A 353 9.32 19.13 11.77
CA GLU A 353 9.54 20.31 10.94
C GLU A 353 8.99 21.59 11.57
N CYS A 354 7.82 21.55 12.21
CA CYS A 354 7.29 22.71 12.93
C CYS A 354 8.24 23.17 14.07
N ARG A 355 8.81 22.23 14.83
CA ARG A 355 9.75 22.56 15.91
C ARG A 355 11.04 23.19 15.39
N CYS A 356 11.57 22.72 14.26
CA CYS A 356 12.77 23.31 13.66
C CYS A 356 12.54 24.78 13.23
N VAL A 357 11.30 25.17 12.91
CA VAL A 357 10.95 26.56 12.61
C VAL A 357 10.85 27.39 13.89
N GLU A 358 10.21 26.87 14.95
CA GLU A 358 10.06 27.58 16.23
C GLU A 358 11.39 27.79 16.98
N CYS A 359 12.36 26.88 16.85
CA CYS A 359 13.69 27.03 17.48
C CYS A 359 14.53 28.20 16.94
N VAL A 360 14.12 28.82 15.84
CA VAL A 360 14.80 29.99 15.25
C VAL A 360 14.34 31.31 15.89
N ASP A 361 13.14 31.35 16.49
CA ASP A 361 12.56 32.58 17.06
C ASP A 361 12.96 32.85 18.52
N ASP A 362 13.44 31.85 19.28
CA ASP A 362 13.81 32.04 20.70
C ASP A 362 15.24 32.59 20.92
N GLY A 363 15.93 32.98 19.84
CA GLY A 363 17.28 33.55 19.87
C GLY A 363 17.36 35.03 20.21
N HIS A 364 16.58 35.57 21.16
CA HIS A 364 16.74 36.95 21.66
C HIS A 364 16.77 37.01 23.19
N SER A 365 17.95 36.83 23.78
CA SER A 365 18.33 37.55 25.00
C SER A 365 19.84 37.55 25.26
N HIS A 366 20.53 38.53 24.68
CA HIS A 366 21.50 39.43 25.32
C HIS A 366 22.65 39.82 24.37
N GLY A 367 22.82 41.11 24.13
CA GLY A 367 24.09 41.67 23.67
C GLY A 367 23.94 42.75 22.60
N SER A 368 24.18 43.98 23.01
CA SER A 368 24.28 45.21 22.23
C SER A 368 25.24 45.17 21.04
N GLY A 369 24.89 45.89 19.97
CA GLY A 369 25.87 46.61 19.15
C GLY A 369 25.88 46.26 17.65
N GLU A 370 25.43 47.24 16.86
CA GLU A 370 25.81 47.57 15.47
C GLU A 370 25.83 46.47 14.38
N HIS A 371 24.91 46.67 13.43
CA HIS A 371 25.02 46.39 12.00
C HIS A 371 25.94 45.25 11.55
N ASP A 372 25.33 44.10 11.25
CA ASP A 372 25.45 43.48 9.93
C ASP A 372 24.14 42.74 9.60
N ASN A 373 23.54 43.11 8.49
CA ASN A 373 22.27 42.57 8.00
C ASN A 373 22.58 41.26 7.25
N GLU A 374 22.98 40.23 7.99
CA GLU A 374 23.19 38.90 7.41
C GLU A 374 21.83 38.19 7.28
N MET A 375 21.23 38.40 6.11
CA MET A 375 20.05 37.73 5.59
C MET A 375 20.14 36.22 5.84
N MET A 376 19.36 35.70 6.80
CA MET A 376 19.26 34.27 7.09
C MET A 376 18.53 33.55 5.96
N ILE A 377 19.30 33.16 4.95
CA ILE A 377 18.98 32.02 4.10
C ILE A 377 18.86 30.83 5.05
N VAL A 378 17.70 30.16 5.11
CA VAL A 378 17.64 28.77 5.57
C VAL A 378 18.54 28.00 4.60
N ARG A 379 19.84 27.94 4.89
CA ARG A 379 20.81 27.23 4.06
C ARG A 379 20.32 25.79 4.05
N GLU A 380 20.17 25.22 2.85
CA GLU A 380 19.95 23.77 2.67
C GLU A 380 20.97 22.92 3.46
N ASP A 381 22.09 23.53 3.85
CA ASP A 381 23.16 22.96 4.66
C ASP A 381 22.77 22.65 6.12
N ASN A 382 21.65 23.18 6.65
CA ASN A 382 21.17 22.87 8.01
C ASN A 382 20.21 21.65 8.08
N GLU A 383 19.81 21.04 6.95
CA GLU A 383 19.11 19.74 6.97
C GLU A 383 20.03 18.55 7.38
N GLN A 384 21.31 18.85 7.63
CA GLN A 384 22.35 17.89 8.01
C GLN A 384 22.18 17.33 9.42
N GLU A 385 21.43 17.98 10.33
CA GLU A 385 21.39 17.59 11.75
C GLU A 385 20.19 16.70 12.16
N CYS A 386 19.14 16.55 11.34
CA CYS A 386 18.05 15.61 11.64
C CYS A 386 18.14 14.35 10.76
N ILE A 387 19.12 13.49 11.06
CA ILE A 387 19.36 12.20 10.37
C ILE A 387 18.39 11.11 10.87
N ASP A 388 17.59 11.37 11.91
CA ASP A 388 16.81 10.34 12.61
C ASP A 388 15.45 10.00 11.96
N GLU A 389 14.99 10.79 10.97
CA GLU A 389 13.68 10.54 10.34
C GLU A 389 13.78 10.05 8.90
N PRO A 390 13.08 8.96 8.55
CA PRO A 390 13.11 8.42 7.20
C PRO A 390 12.38 9.36 6.24
N TRP A 391 13.05 9.62 5.14
CA TRP A 391 12.52 10.32 3.99
C TRP A 391 11.75 9.35 3.09
N LEU A 392 12.29 8.15 2.89
CA LEU A 392 11.65 7.07 2.13
C LEU A 392 11.30 5.91 3.07
N CYS A 393 10.04 5.52 3.09
CA CYS A 393 9.56 4.33 3.79
C CYS A 393 9.09 3.29 2.76
N ILE A 394 9.68 2.10 2.76
CA ILE A 394 9.30 1.00 1.86
C ILE A 394 8.67 -0.13 2.67
N TYR A 395 7.53 -0.62 2.21
CA TYR A 395 6.79 -1.71 2.82
C TYR A 395 6.55 -2.81 1.79
N SER A 396 7.24 -3.93 1.96
CA SER A 396 7.07 -5.11 1.13
C SER A 396 6.01 -6.03 1.68
N ALA A 397 4.93 -6.18 0.91
CA ALA A 397 3.72 -6.84 1.37
C ALA A 397 3.05 -7.62 0.22
N HIS A 398 1.72 -7.66 0.21
CA HIS A 398 0.93 -8.52 -0.65
C HIS A 398 -0.10 -7.74 -1.47
N ASP A 399 -0.69 -8.41 -2.45
CA ASP A 399 -1.87 -7.94 -3.19
C ASP A 399 -3.02 -7.58 -2.23
N SER A 400 -3.30 -8.48 -1.28
CA SER A 400 -4.31 -8.28 -0.25
C SER A 400 -4.04 -7.03 0.60
N THR A 401 -2.77 -6.71 0.88
CA THR A 401 -2.35 -5.48 1.58
C THR A 401 -2.76 -4.23 0.81
N LEU A 402 -2.53 -4.20 -0.51
CA LEU A 402 -2.89 -3.06 -1.35
C LEU A 402 -4.40 -2.86 -1.37
N ILE A 403 -5.17 -3.93 -1.60
CA ILE A 403 -6.64 -3.89 -1.54
C ILE A 403 -7.11 -3.40 -0.17
N GLY A 404 -6.54 -3.94 0.89
CA GLY A 404 -6.84 -3.56 2.26
C GLY A 404 -6.61 -2.08 2.56
N LEU A 405 -5.50 -1.52 2.09
CA LEU A 405 -5.20 -0.09 2.24
C LEU A 405 -6.16 0.78 1.43
N LEU A 406 -6.45 0.43 0.17
CA LEU A 406 -7.41 1.15 -0.65
C LEU A 406 -8.78 1.23 0.03
N CYS A 407 -9.23 0.13 0.62
CA CYS A 407 -10.51 0.06 1.34
C CYS A 407 -10.51 0.87 2.64
N VAL A 408 -9.51 0.71 3.52
CA VAL A 408 -9.50 1.39 4.83
C VAL A 408 -9.28 2.90 4.71
N LEU A 409 -8.52 3.33 3.69
CA LEU A 409 -8.30 4.74 3.37
C LEU A 409 -9.42 5.35 2.51
N GLN A 410 -10.43 4.55 2.14
CA GLN A 410 -11.56 4.96 1.30
C GLN A 410 -11.11 5.60 -0.03
N LEU A 411 -10.03 5.06 -0.60
CA LEU A 411 -9.55 5.44 -1.92
C LEU A 411 -10.42 4.80 -3.01
N GLU A 412 -10.24 5.25 -4.24
CA GLU A 412 -10.86 4.60 -5.39
C GLU A 412 -10.43 3.13 -5.48
N GLN A 413 -11.41 2.24 -5.63
CA GLN A 413 -11.23 0.79 -5.59
C GLN A 413 -11.33 0.23 -7.01
N PRO A 414 -10.20 0.04 -7.72
CA PRO A 414 -10.24 -0.66 -9.00
C PRO A 414 -10.77 -2.07 -8.73
N SER A 415 -11.77 -2.54 -9.47
CA SER A 415 -12.31 -3.90 -9.29
C SER A 415 -11.40 -4.99 -9.89
N ILE A 416 -10.08 -4.79 -9.82
CA ILE A 416 -9.04 -5.58 -10.48
C ILE A 416 -8.05 -6.04 -9.40
N TRP A 417 -7.57 -7.28 -9.53
CA TRP A 417 -6.54 -7.81 -8.63
C TRP A 417 -5.19 -7.12 -8.91
N PRO A 418 -4.46 -6.63 -7.90
CA PRO A 418 -3.15 -6.01 -8.12
C PRO A 418 -2.17 -6.97 -8.78
N GLU A 419 -1.52 -6.59 -9.86
CA GLU A 419 -0.50 -7.39 -10.56
C GLU A 419 0.81 -7.49 -9.78
N TYR A 420 1.72 -8.39 -10.20
CA TYR A 420 3.03 -8.53 -9.56
C TYR A 420 3.82 -7.23 -9.67
N GLY A 421 4.47 -6.81 -8.58
CA GLY A 421 5.18 -5.54 -8.53
C GLY A 421 4.30 -4.28 -8.54
N SER A 422 2.96 -4.40 -8.49
CA SER A 422 2.08 -3.25 -8.23
C SER A 422 2.44 -2.57 -6.92
N PHE A 423 2.23 -1.25 -6.84
CA PHE A 423 2.51 -0.49 -5.62
C PHE A 423 1.57 0.69 -5.41
N LEU A 424 1.35 1.03 -4.14
CA LEU A 424 0.71 2.26 -3.67
C LEU A 424 1.79 3.20 -3.14
N LYS A 425 1.88 4.39 -3.75
CA LYS A 425 2.76 5.49 -3.33
C LYS A 425 1.95 6.55 -2.60
N MET A 426 2.46 7.00 -1.46
CA MET A 426 1.91 8.13 -0.70
C MET A 426 2.99 9.18 -0.48
N GLU A 427 2.72 10.42 -0.86
CA GLU A 427 3.67 11.53 -0.78
C GLU A 427 3.14 12.60 0.17
N LEU A 428 3.90 12.91 1.21
CA LEU A 428 3.67 14.06 2.07
C LEU A 428 4.31 15.28 1.41
N ILE A 429 3.49 16.27 1.07
CA ILE A 429 3.89 17.49 0.36
C ILE A 429 3.65 18.68 1.27
N ARG A 430 4.63 19.58 1.37
CA ARG A 430 4.53 20.82 2.13
C ARG A 430 4.53 22.00 1.18
N GLU A 431 3.70 22.99 1.48
CA GLU A 431 3.75 24.30 0.86
C GLU A 431 4.92 25.11 1.44
N GLU A 432 5.81 25.60 0.57
CA GLU A 432 6.89 26.51 0.89
C GLU A 432 6.47 27.94 0.57
N VAL A 433 6.75 28.84 1.51
CA VAL A 433 6.52 30.27 1.38
C VAL A 433 7.78 30.92 0.85
N ASP A 434 7.64 31.85 -0.11
CA ASP A 434 8.75 32.70 -0.51
C ASP A 434 9.15 33.65 0.65
N PRO A 435 10.44 33.76 0.99
CA PRO A 435 10.91 34.53 2.14
C PRO A 435 10.65 36.04 2.06
N VAL A 436 10.14 36.54 0.93
CA VAL A 436 9.85 37.97 0.70
C VAL A 436 8.45 38.36 1.22
N ASP A 437 7.54 37.40 1.42
CA ASP A 437 6.15 37.64 1.82
C ASP A 437 5.89 37.49 3.34
N VAL A 438 6.96 37.37 4.15
CA VAL A 438 6.86 37.29 5.62
C VAL A 438 6.52 38.66 6.20
N THR A 439 5.26 39.06 6.07
CA THR A 439 4.66 40.06 6.96
C THR A 439 4.39 39.41 8.31
N GLU A 440 4.34 40.18 9.41
CA GLU A 440 4.25 39.74 10.83
C GLU A 440 3.02 38.85 11.20
N GLN A 441 2.31 38.27 10.23
CA GLN A 441 1.22 37.33 10.45
C GLN A 441 1.73 35.90 10.42
N THR A 442 1.42 35.15 11.47
CA THR A 442 1.70 33.71 11.62
C THR A 442 1.17 32.95 10.40
N GLN A 443 2.04 32.57 9.48
CA GLN A 443 1.65 31.91 8.24
C GLN A 443 1.51 30.40 8.49
N VAL A 444 0.30 29.88 8.26
CA VAL A 444 0.01 28.45 8.46
C VAL A 444 0.55 27.67 7.27
N LEU A 445 1.63 26.89 7.47
CA LEU A 445 2.15 25.98 6.45
C LEU A 445 1.18 24.83 6.20
N GLN A 446 0.64 24.74 4.99
CA GLN A 446 -0.24 23.65 4.60
C GLN A 446 0.55 22.39 4.20
N HIS A 447 -0.01 21.23 4.57
CA HIS A 447 0.50 19.93 4.18
C HIS A 447 -0.57 19.17 3.41
N TRP A 448 -0.14 18.46 2.38
CA TRP A 448 -0.97 17.67 1.48
C TRP A 448 -0.47 16.24 1.45
N VAL A 449 -1.37 15.29 1.22
CA VAL A 449 -1.01 13.89 0.96
C VAL A 449 -1.51 13.51 -0.42
N ARG A 450 -0.59 13.12 -1.29
CA ARG A 450 -0.91 12.62 -2.64
C ARG A 450 -0.80 11.10 -2.67
N PHE A 451 -1.80 10.44 -3.24
CA PHE A 451 -1.82 9.00 -3.44
C PHE A 451 -1.61 8.67 -4.93
N SER A 452 -0.86 7.63 -5.23
CA SER A 452 -0.69 7.12 -6.60
C SER A 452 -0.67 5.60 -6.57
N LEU A 453 -1.51 4.98 -7.38
CA LEU A 453 -1.57 3.52 -7.53
C LEU A 453 -1.02 3.15 -8.90
N ASN A 454 0.01 2.30 -8.91
CA ASN A 454 0.47 1.63 -10.12
C ASN A 454 -0.07 0.20 -10.10
N VAL A 455 -0.81 -0.18 -11.13
CA VAL A 455 -1.55 -1.44 -11.20
C VAL A 455 -0.78 -2.57 -11.91
N GLY A 456 0.52 -2.38 -12.19
CA GLY A 456 1.29 -3.25 -13.09
C GLY A 456 1.47 -2.60 -14.45
#